data_AF-A0A1G4TNH9-F1
#
_entry.id   AF-A0A1G4TNH9-F1
#
_cell.length_a   1.000
_cell.length_b   1.000
_cell.length_c   1.000
_cell.angle_alpha   90.00
_cell.angle_beta   90.00
_cell.angle_gamma   90.00
#
_symmetry.space_group_name_H-M   'P 1'
#
loop_
_entity.id
_entity.type
_entity.pdbx_description
1 polymer ?
#
loop_
_entity_poly.entity_id
_entity_poly.type
_entity_poly.pdbx_seq_one_letter_code
_entity_poly.pdbx_strand_id
1 'polypeptide(L)'
;MVMNLNPTPEQILKISKGDPEIAAFITALLVQNRQQTEQIARLEIRVKELERKLGQNSNNSSKPPSSNGFDKPAPKSLRGKSGKSSGGQPG
;
A
#
# COMPACT_ATOMS: atom_id res chain seq x y z
N MET A 1 -1.28 1.66 20.10
CA MET A 1 -0.01 2.41 20.19
C MET A 1 0.96 1.53 20.96
N VAL A 2 1.94 0.92 20.30
CA VAL A 2 2.94 0.09 20.98
C VAL A 2 3.77 1.05 21.83
N MET A 3 3.61 0.97 23.14
CA MET A 3 4.44 1.74 24.07
C MET A 3 5.84 1.13 23.98
N ASN A 4 6.76 1.80 23.28
CA ASN A 4 8.16 1.41 23.28
C ASN A 4 8.73 1.70 24.67
N LEU A 5 8.75 0.68 25.53
CA LEU A 5 9.59 0.72 26.71
C LEU A 5 11.04 0.69 26.21
N ASN A 6 11.72 1.82 26.33
CA ASN A 6 13.16 1.92 26.15
C ASN A 6 13.80 1.92 27.55
N PRO A 7 13.95 0.74 28.19
CA PRO A 7 14.56 0.70 29.51
C PRO A 7 16.00 1.20 29.43
N THR A 8 16.42 1.94 30.45
CA THR A 8 17.82 2.40 30.57
C THR A 8 18.74 1.20 30.83
N PRO A 9 20.05 1.32 30.57
CA PRO A 9 21.01 0.24 30.89
C PRO A 9 20.95 -0.19 32.37
N GLU A 10 20.72 0.75 33.28
CA GLU A 10 20.53 0.47 34.71
C GLU A 10 19.27 -0.35 34.99
N GLN A 11 18.17 -0.04 34.29
CA GLN A 11 16.93 -0.80 34.39
C GLN A 11 17.10 -2.20 33.82
N ILE A 12 17.82 -2.35 32.70
CA ILE A 12 18.13 -3.65 32.10
C ILE A 12 18.96 -4.49 33.07
N LEU A 13 19.98 -3.92 33.70
CA LEU A 13 20.80 -4.60 34.70
C LEU A 13 19.97 -5.01 35.94
N LYS A 14 19.02 -4.16 36.36
CA LYS A 14 18.10 -4.49 37.45
C LYS A 14 17.15 -5.63 37.06
N ILE A 15 16.62 -5.63 35.83
CA ILE A 15 15.75 -6.68 35.30
C ILE A 15 16.51 -8.01 35.17
N SER A 16 17.79 -7.95 34.77
CA SER A 16 18.67 -9.12 34.68
C SER A 16 19.18 -9.60 36.04
N LYS A 17 18.73 -8.99 37.15
CA LYS A 17 19.22 -9.29 38.51
C LYS A 17 20.74 -9.13 38.68
N GLY A 18 21.35 -8.24 37.90
CA GLY A 18 22.79 -7.98 37.93
C GLY A 18 23.62 -8.90 37.03
N ASP A 19 22.99 -9.86 36.33
CA ASP A 19 23.69 -10.72 35.38
C ASP A 19 24.04 -9.94 34.10
N PRO A 20 25.34 -9.80 33.77
CA PRO A 20 25.78 -9.03 32.61
C PRO A 20 25.50 -9.73 31.27
N GLU A 21 25.48 -11.06 31.23
CA GLU A 21 25.20 -11.83 30.00
C GLU A 21 23.72 -11.69 29.63
N ILE A 22 22.84 -11.83 30.62
CA ILE A 22 21.39 -11.63 30.43
C ILE A 22 21.11 -10.17 30.03
N ALA A 23 21.78 -9.19 30.66
CA ALA A 23 21.64 -7.77 30.29
C ALA A 23 22.09 -7.49 28.84
N ALA A 24 23.20 -8.10 28.41
CA ALA A 24 23.69 -7.97 27.04
C ALA A 24 22.70 -8.57 26.03
N PHE A 25 22.14 -9.74 26.34
CA PHE A 25 21.15 -10.39 25.49
C PHE A 25 19.86 -9.58 25.36
N ILE A 26 19.32 -9.06 26.47
CA ILE A 26 18.16 -8.16 26.47
C ILE A 26 18.45 -6.91 25.62
N THR A 27 19.64 -6.33 25.75
CA THR A 27 20.04 -5.15 24.96
C THR A 27 20.07 -5.47 23.47
N ALA A 28 20.63 -6.61 23.08
CA ALA A 28 20.65 -7.05 21.69
C ALA A 28 19.22 -7.24 21.13
N LEU A 29 18.33 -7.87 21.90
CA LEU A 29 16.91 -8.03 21.51
C LEU A 29 16.19 -6.68 21.37
N LEU A 30 16.46 -5.71 22.24
CA LEU A 30 15.88 -4.37 22.14
C LEU A 30 16.37 -3.62 20.90
N VAL A 31 17.63 -3.79 20.52
CA VAL A 31 18.17 -3.23 19.27
C VAL A 31 17.49 -3.87 18.06
N GLN A 32 17.37 -5.20 18.04
CA GLN A 32 16.73 -5.92 16.94
C GLN A 32 15.25 -5.55 16.80
N ASN A 33 14.50 -5.48 17.90
CA ASN A 33 13.09 -5.05 17.88
C ASN A 33 12.92 -3.63 17.33
N ARG A 34 13.82 -2.70 17.67
CA ARG A 34 13.80 -1.34 17.11
C ARG A 34 13.98 -1.35 15.60
N GLN A 35 14.98 -2.07 15.10
CA GLN A 35 15.22 -2.21 13.66
C GLN A 35 14.01 -2.80 12.93
N GLN A 36 13.39 -3.83 13.50
CA GLN A 36 12.18 -4.44 12.95
C GLN A 36 11.00 -3.46 12.95
N THR A 37 10.79 -2.71 14.03
CA THR A 37 9.71 -1.72 14.13
C THR A 37 9.86 -0.61 13.09
N GLU A 38 11.07 -0.11 12.88
CA GLU A 38 11.36 0.87 11.83
C GLU A 38 11.12 0.30 10.43
N GLN A 39 11.51 -0.95 10.19
CA GLN A 39 11.27 -1.61 8.91
C GLN A 39 9.77 -1.80 8.65
N ILE A 40 9.01 -2.22 9.67
CA ILE A 40 7.55 -2.35 9.59
C ILE A 40 6.93 -1.00 9.25
N ALA A 41 7.29 0.07 9.96
CA ALA A 41 6.76 1.41 9.67
C ALA A 41 7.05 1.86 8.22
N ARG A 42 8.26 1.61 7.71
CA ARG A 42 8.61 1.90 6.30
C ARG A 42 7.77 1.08 5.32
N LEU A 43 7.55 -0.20 5.62
CA LEU A 43 6.74 -1.08 4.78
C LEU A 43 5.26 -0.69 4.80
N GLU A 44 4.71 -0.36 5.96
CA GLU A 44 3.33 0.12 6.10
C GLU A 44 3.08 1.39 5.27
N ILE A 45 4.01 2.35 5.30
CA ILE A 45 3.94 3.55 4.46
C ILE A 45 3.92 3.18 2.97
N ARG A 46 4.80 2.26 2.55
CA ARG A 46 4.87 1.81 1.15
C ARG A 46 3.61 1.07 0.72
N VAL A 47 3.07 0.20 1.57
CA VAL A 47 1.82 -0.54 1.33
C VAL A 47 0.68 0.46 1.16
N LYS A 48 0.52 1.40 2.09
CA LYS A 48 -0.52 2.43 2.02
C LYS A 48 -0.45 3.25 0.73
N GLU A 49 0.75 3.60 0.28
CA GLU A 49 0.94 4.33 -0.97
C GLU A 49 0.60 3.48 -2.21
N LEU A 50 0.93 2.19 -2.21
CA LEU A 50 0.57 1.27 -3.29
C LEU A 50 -0.93 1.02 -3.34
N GLU A 51 -1.56 0.80 -2.19
CA GLU A 51 -3.02 0.68 -2.06
C GLU A 51 -3.73 1.94 -2.55
N ARG A 52 -3.22 3.14 -2.19
CA ARG A 52 -3.73 4.42 -2.72
C ARG A 52 -3.65 4.48 -4.25
N LYS A 53 -2.54 4.03 -4.85
CA LYS A 53 -2.38 4.00 -6.32
C LYS A 53 -3.34 3.02 -6.98
N LEU A 54 -3.50 1.82 -6.43
CA LEU A 54 -4.43 0.80 -6.96
C LEU A 54 -5.88 1.24 -6.82
N GLY A 55 -6.22 1.95 -5.75
CA GLY A 55 -7.55 2.51 -5.55
C GLY A 55 -7.90 3.66 -6.51
N GLN A 56 -6.94 4.21 -7.26
CA GLN A 56 -7.19 5.28 -8.22
C GLN A 56 -7.49 4.71 -9.62
N ASN A 57 -8.71 4.86 -10.08
CA ASN A 57 -9.15 4.60 -11.47
C ASN A 57 -9.69 5.90 -12.10
N SER A 58 -9.87 5.96 -13.44
CA SER A 58 -10.39 7.18 -14.07
C SER A 58 -11.75 7.66 -13.54
N ASN A 59 -12.52 6.76 -12.90
CA ASN A 59 -13.84 7.10 -12.36
C ASN A 59 -13.76 7.86 -11.03
N ASN A 60 -12.65 7.75 -10.29
CA ASN A 60 -12.48 8.41 -8.98
C ASN A 60 -11.25 9.33 -8.87
N SER A 61 -10.38 9.38 -9.89
CA SER A 61 -9.11 10.12 -9.81
C SER A 61 -9.10 11.44 -10.59
N SER A 62 -10.27 11.94 -11.06
CA SER A 62 -10.41 13.09 -11.97
C SER A 62 -9.52 13.02 -13.22
N LYS A 63 -8.94 11.85 -13.52
CA LYS A 63 -8.13 11.62 -14.72
C LYS A 63 -9.12 11.43 -15.87
N PRO A 64 -8.84 12.01 -17.04
CA PRO A 64 -9.72 11.84 -18.17
C PRO A 64 -9.86 10.34 -18.48
N PRO A 65 -11.03 9.87 -18.94
CA PRO A 65 -11.25 8.48 -19.29
C PRO A 65 -10.28 8.00 -20.37
N SER A 66 -9.57 8.89 -21.07
CA SER A 66 -8.45 8.55 -21.96
C SER A 66 -7.28 7.85 -21.24
N SER A 67 -7.06 8.08 -19.94
CA SER A 67 -5.92 7.56 -19.17
C SER A 67 -5.96 6.06 -18.85
N ASN A 68 -7.12 5.38 -18.93
CA ASN A 68 -7.23 3.93 -18.67
C ASN A 68 -6.73 3.03 -19.83
N GLY A 69 -6.11 3.58 -20.87
CA GLY A 69 -5.56 2.78 -21.98
C GLY A 69 -6.56 1.76 -22.57
N PHE A 70 -6.18 0.48 -22.56
CA PHE A 70 -6.94 -0.65 -23.10
C PHE A 70 -7.91 -1.30 -22.10
N ASP A 71 -7.87 -0.93 -20.81
CA ASP A 71 -8.76 -1.48 -19.78
C ASP A 71 -10.18 -0.89 -19.84
N LYS A 72 -10.43 -0.02 -20.82
CA LYS A 72 -11.75 0.57 -21.05
C LYS A 72 -12.65 -0.46 -21.72
N PRO A 73 -13.92 -0.56 -21.32
CA PRO A 73 -14.88 -1.37 -22.06
C PRO A 73 -14.93 -0.89 -23.51
N ALA A 74 -14.93 -1.83 -24.46
CA ALA A 74 -15.04 -1.51 -25.87
C ALA A 74 -16.26 -0.61 -26.10
N PRO A 75 -16.13 0.48 -26.89
CA PRO A 75 -17.24 1.40 -27.12
C PRO A 75 -18.41 0.65 -27.74
N LYS A 76 -19.49 0.49 -26.98
CA LYS A 76 -20.70 -0.15 -27.45
C LYS A 76 -21.44 0.84 -28.35
N SER A 77 -21.72 0.44 -29.59
CA SER A 77 -22.53 1.25 -30.50
C SER A 77 -23.87 1.56 -29.86
N LEU A 78 -24.15 2.85 -29.67
CA LEU A 78 -25.47 3.34 -29.26
C LEU A 78 -26.44 3.44 -30.44
N ARG A 79 -25.97 3.18 -31.67
CA ARG A 79 -26.81 3.22 -32.85
C ARG A 79 -27.83 2.09 -32.76
N GLY A 80 -29.11 2.46 -32.60
CA GLY A 80 -30.20 1.52 -32.77
C GLY A 80 -30.17 0.89 -34.16
N LYS A 81 -30.70 -0.32 -34.30
CA LYS A 81 -30.91 -0.92 -35.63
C LYS A 81 -31.82 0.01 -36.42
N SER A 82 -31.23 0.69 -37.40
CA SER A 82 -32.01 1.40 -38.42
C SER A 82 -32.70 0.33 -39.25
N GLY A 83 -34.02 0.21 -39.14
CA GLY A 83 -34.83 -0.67 -40.00
C GLY A 83 -34.84 -0.25 -41.48
N LYS A 84 -34.09 0.79 -41.85
CA LYS A 84 -33.87 1.22 -43.23
C LYS A 84 -32.88 0.28 -43.91
N SER A 85 -33.23 -0.19 -45.10
CA SER A 85 -32.29 -0.86 -46.00
C SER A 85 -31.08 0.05 -46.26
N SER A 86 -29.88 -0.54 -46.40
CA SER A 86 -28.70 0.19 -46.88
C SER A 86 -28.99 0.71 -48.28
N GLY A 87 -29.23 2.01 -48.41
CA GLY A 87 -29.44 2.66 -49.71
C GLY A 87 -28.11 2.88 -50.41
N GLY A 88 -27.95 2.32 -51.60
CA GLY A 88 -27.02 2.80 -52.62
C GLY A 88 -27.77 3.66 -53.63
N GLN A 89 -27.09 4.61 -54.27
CA GLN A 89 -27.66 5.32 -55.41
C GLN A 89 -27.93 4.32 -56.55
N PRO A 90 -29.13 4.34 -57.18
CA PRO A 90 -29.27 3.78 -58.52
C PRO A 90 -28.39 4.58 -59.47
N GLY A 91 -27.66 3.86 -60.33
CA GLY A 91 -26.67 4.41 -61.25
C GLY A 91 -27.25 5.33 -62.33
#